data_AF-A0A3G8JR60-F1
#
_entry.id   AF-A0A3G8JR60-F1
#
_cell.length_a   1.000
_cell.length_b   1.000
_cell.length_c   1.000
_cell.angle_alpha   90.00
_cell.angle_beta   90.00
_cell.angle_gamma   90.00
#
_symmetry.space_group_name_H-M   'P 1'
#
loop_
_entity.id
_entity.type
_entity.pdbx_description
1 polymer ?
#
loop_
_entity_poly.entity_id
_entity_poly.type
_entity_poly.pdbx_seq_one_letter_code
_entity_poly.pdbx_strand_id
1 'polypeptide(L)'
;MPGTRSPKRPLLIALAVVVAVLAVVVIWHGRSTVDDRGERKAEATQRCQDAVRDDIRERLTASGDGAAQEQTADAGFSDISTRTTSVGPDDEAALRNAGLTRASVATEWTVQGAVSIPGELPGPARLGPTNTFVCNAVVLTDDSVMVTYRKLN
;
A
#
# COMPACT_ATOMS: atom_id res chain seq x y z
N MET A 1 51.40 29.85 -30.62
CA MET A 1 49.99 30.00 -30.19
C MET A 1 49.39 28.61 -30.02
N PRO A 2 48.84 28.27 -28.84
CA PRO A 2 48.39 26.93 -28.50
C PRO A 2 46.97 26.68 -29.05
N GLY A 3 46.76 25.55 -29.71
CA GLY A 3 45.44 25.05 -30.09
C GLY A 3 45.13 23.77 -29.32
N THR A 4 44.45 23.91 -28.18
CA THR A 4 44.05 22.81 -27.29
C THR A 4 43.01 21.92 -27.98
N ARG A 5 43.41 20.70 -28.38
CA ARG A 5 42.47 19.64 -28.78
C ARG A 5 41.74 19.14 -27.53
N SER A 6 40.54 19.66 -27.31
CA SER A 6 39.59 19.12 -26.32
C SER A 6 39.20 17.68 -26.68
N PRO A 7 39.33 16.69 -25.78
CA PRO A 7 38.80 15.36 -25.98
C PRO A 7 37.28 15.39 -25.75
N LYS A 8 36.51 15.82 -26.75
CA LYS A 8 35.03 15.86 -26.67
C LYS A 8 34.37 14.47 -26.70
N ARG A 9 35.12 13.42 -27.05
CA ARG A 9 34.61 12.03 -27.19
C ARG A 9 34.17 11.36 -25.87
N PRO A 10 34.95 11.37 -24.77
CA PRO A 10 34.51 10.76 -23.51
C PRO A 10 33.26 11.44 -22.92
N LEU A 11 33.13 12.76 -23.11
CA LEU A 11 32.01 13.54 -22.57
C LEU A 11 30.69 13.24 -23.29
N LEU A 12 30.74 13.00 -24.61
CA LEU A 12 29.58 12.56 -25.39
C LEU A 12 29.12 11.15 -25.03
N ILE A 13 30.06 10.23 -24.74
CA ILE A 13 29.74 8.87 -24.30
C ILE A 13 29.09 8.90 -22.91
N ALA A 14 29.65 9.68 -21.98
CA ALA A 14 29.07 9.82 -20.65
C ALA A 14 27.64 10.39 -20.70
N LEU A 15 27.39 11.40 -21.53
CA LEU A 15 26.06 11.96 -21.73
C LEU A 15 25.08 10.93 -22.32
N ALA A 16 25.51 10.16 -23.32
CA ALA A 16 24.69 9.12 -23.93
C ALA A 16 24.29 8.02 -22.92
N VAL A 17 25.22 7.62 -22.04
CA VAL A 17 24.94 6.66 -20.97
C VAL A 17 23.94 7.23 -19.97
N VAL A 18 24.10 8.48 -19.54
CA VAL A 18 23.15 9.12 -18.62
C VAL A 18 21.74 9.19 -19.22
N VAL A 19 21.63 9.58 -20.50
CA VAL A 19 20.34 9.62 -21.21
C VAL A 19 19.72 8.24 -21.34
N ALA A 20 20.53 7.21 -21.65
CA ALA A 20 20.05 5.84 -21.73
C ALA A 20 19.55 5.32 -20.38
N VAL A 21 20.27 5.60 -19.29
CA VAL A 21 19.85 5.24 -17.92
C VAL A 21 18.55 5.95 -17.56
N LEU A 22 18.44 7.25 -17.81
CA LEU A 22 17.20 8.01 -17.55
C LEU A 22 16.03 7.47 -18.37
N ALA A 23 16.24 7.13 -19.64
CA ALA A 23 15.19 6.56 -20.48
C ALA A 23 14.73 5.19 -19.96
N VAL A 24 15.66 4.31 -19.56
CA VAL A 24 15.32 3.02 -18.95
C VAL A 24 14.54 3.21 -17.65
N VAL A 25 14.97 4.12 -16.78
CA VAL A 25 14.28 4.44 -15.52
C VAL A 25 12.86 4.95 -15.79
N VAL A 26 12.67 5.87 -16.74
CA VAL A 26 11.36 6.43 -17.08
C VAL A 26 10.44 5.39 -17.72
N ILE A 27 10.94 4.56 -18.64
CA ILE A 27 10.14 3.49 -19.27
C ILE A 27 9.75 2.44 -18.23
N TRP A 28 10.68 2.06 -17.36
CA TRP A 28 10.42 1.08 -16.31
C TRP A 28 9.42 1.60 -15.27
N HIS A 29 9.58 2.84 -14.81
CA HIS A 29 8.57 3.50 -13.96
C HIS A 29 7.23 3.65 -14.66
N GLY A 30 7.20 4.04 -15.94
CA GLY A 30 5.95 4.18 -16.69
C GLY A 30 5.20 2.85 -16.79
N ARG A 31 5.92 1.75 -17.04
CA ARG A 31 5.32 0.42 -17.14
C ARG A 31 4.81 -0.10 -15.80
N SER A 32 5.57 0.04 -14.72
CA SER A 32 5.13 -0.37 -13.38
C SER A 32 3.91 0.44 -12.90
N THR A 33 3.86 1.73 -13.23
CA THR A 33 2.70 2.58 -12.90
C THR A 33 1.44 2.19 -13.68
N VAL A 34 1.59 1.62 -14.88
CA VAL A 34 0.45 1.15 -15.71
C VAL A 34 -0.03 -0.22 -15.25
N ASP A 35 0.87 -1.15 -14.92
CA ASP A 35 0.51 -2.46 -14.36
C ASP A 35 -0.17 -2.29 -12.99
N ASP A 36 0.34 -1.40 -12.13
CA ASP A 36 -0.28 -1.06 -10.82
C ASP A 36 -1.70 -0.47 -10.97
N ARG A 37 -1.96 0.29 -12.06
CA ARG A 37 -3.29 0.82 -12.38
C ARG A 37 -4.22 -0.25 -12.93
N GLY A 38 -3.69 -1.17 -13.74
CA GLY A 38 -4.44 -2.31 -14.29
C GLY A 38 -4.92 -3.27 -13.21
N GLU A 39 -4.15 -3.42 -12.12
CA GLU A 39 -4.46 -4.32 -11.02
C GLU A 39 -5.09 -3.60 -9.80
N ARG A 40 -5.59 -2.36 -9.96
CA ARG A 40 -6.27 -1.56 -8.91
C ARG A 40 -5.50 -1.46 -7.57
N LYS A 41 -4.17 -1.48 -7.61
CA LYS A 41 -3.32 -1.43 -6.40
C LYS A 41 -3.65 -0.27 -5.47
N ALA A 42 -3.78 0.93 -6.03
CA ALA A 42 -4.05 2.14 -5.24
C ALA A 42 -5.36 2.04 -4.44
N GLU A 43 -6.37 1.42 -5.03
CA GLU A 43 -7.65 1.21 -4.36
C GLU A 43 -7.60 0.08 -3.34
N ALA A 44 -6.89 -1.01 -3.62
CA ALA A 44 -6.61 -2.05 -2.63
C ALA A 44 -5.89 -1.47 -1.40
N THR A 45 -4.86 -0.63 -1.63
CA THR A 45 -4.16 0.10 -0.57
C THR A 45 -5.12 1.00 0.21
N GLN A 46 -5.96 1.78 -0.47
CA GLN A 46 -6.92 2.66 0.19
C GLN A 46 -7.94 1.89 1.03
N ARG A 47 -8.54 0.82 0.48
CA ARG A 47 -9.50 -0.03 1.20
C ARG A 47 -8.87 -0.68 2.44
N CYS A 48 -7.59 -1.05 2.36
CA CYS A 48 -6.86 -1.55 3.52
C CYS A 48 -6.65 -0.47 4.59
N GLN A 49 -6.27 0.76 4.21
CA GLN A 49 -6.15 1.86 5.17
C GLN A 49 -7.49 2.20 5.83
N ASP A 50 -8.58 2.23 5.06
CA ASP A 50 -9.92 2.50 5.58
C ASP A 50 -10.34 1.39 6.56
N ALA A 51 -10.12 0.12 6.22
CA ALA A 51 -10.39 -1.00 7.11
C ALA A 51 -9.55 -0.97 8.40
N VAL A 52 -8.31 -0.47 8.35
CA VAL A 52 -7.47 -0.26 9.54
C VAL A 52 -7.97 0.92 10.37
N ARG A 53 -8.38 2.02 9.74
CA ARG A 53 -9.03 3.14 10.46
C ARG A 53 -10.30 2.69 11.17
N ASP A 54 -11.11 1.86 10.52
CA ASP A 54 -12.33 1.32 11.13
C ASP A 54 -12.02 0.45 12.35
N ASP A 55 -11.00 -0.42 12.28
CA ASP A 55 -10.53 -1.21 13.45
C ASP A 55 -10.03 -0.32 14.60
N ILE A 56 -9.25 0.73 14.29
CA ILE A 56 -8.80 1.72 15.29
C ILE A 56 -10.02 2.39 15.95
N ARG A 57 -10.95 2.90 15.15
CA ARG A 57 -12.16 3.58 15.65
C ARG A 57 -12.98 2.66 16.55
N GLU A 58 -13.16 1.41 16.14
CA GLU A 58 -13.92 0.42 16.91
C GLU A 58 -13.26 0.17 18.27
N ARG A 59 -11.93 -0.05 18.31
CA ARG A 59 -11.19 -0.26 19.55
C ARG A 59 -11.23 0.94 20.49
N LEU A 60 -11.07 2.15 19.96
CA LEU A 60 -11.15 3.38 20.75
C LEU A 60 -12.55 3.63 21.29
N THR A 61 -13.58 3.47 20.44
CA THR A 61 -14.99 3.63 20.83
C THR A 61 -15.38 2.59 21.89
N ALA A 62 -14.99 1.33 21.70
CA ALA A 62 -15.24 0.25 22.66
C ALA A 62 -14.54 0.47 24.01
N SER A 63 -13.46 1.26 24.02
CA SER A 63 -12.71 1.64 25.22
C SER A 63 -13.28 2.88 25.92
N GLY A 64 -14.36 3.47 25.38
CA GLY A 64 -15.00 4.65 25.94
C GLY A 64 -14.32 5.97 25.57
N ASP A 65 -13.48 5.98 24.53
CA ASP A 65 -12.78 7.20 24.11
C ASP A 65 -13.72 8.16 23.36
N GLY A 66 -13.94 9.34 23.95
CA GLY A 66 -14.74 10.41 23.35
C GLY A 66 -14.07 11.07 22.14
N ALA A 67 -12.75 10.90 21.98
CA ALA A 67 -11.97 11.46 20.87
C ALA A 67 -11.72 10.45 19.74
N ALA A 68 -12.29 9.24 19.82
CA ALA A 68 -12.07 8.14 18.87
C ALA A 68 -12.20 8.55 17.40
N GLN A 69 -13.20 9.38 17.08
CA GLN A 69 -13.44 9.85 15.72
C GLN A 69 -12.33 10.78 15.20
N GLU A 70 -11.89 11.74 16.03
CA GLU A 70 -10.85 12.72 15.69
C GLU A 70 -9.49 12.03 15.57
N GLN A 71 -9.12 11.22 16.56
CA GLN A 71 -7.85 10.48 16.56
C GLN A 71 -7.74 9.51 15.38
N THR A 72 -8.83 8.86 15.00
CA THR A 72 -8.84 7.98 13.83
C THR A 72 -8.73 8.77 12.52
N ALA A 73 -9.38 9.93 12.42
CA ALA A 73 -9.33 10.76 11.23
C ALA A 73 -7.91 11.31 10.99
N ASP A 74 -7.22 11.67 12.08
CA ASP A 74 -5.86 12.19 12.07
C ASP A 74 -4.77 11.10 12.09
N ALA A 75 -5.18 9.82 12.05
CA ALA A 75 -4.23 8.71 12.00
C ALA A 75 -3.38 8.77 10.71
N GLY A 76 -2.06 8.74 10.90
CA GLY A 76 -1.08 8.87 9.83
C GLY A 76 -0.54 7.52 9.39
N PHE A 77 -0.71 7.17 8.12
CA PHE A 77 -0.14 5.94 7.57
C PHE A 77 1.27 6.20 7.01
N SER A 78 2.23 5.34 7.35
CA SER A 78 3.61 5.41 6.87
C SER A 78 4.13 4.03 6.47
N ASP A 79 5.28 4.03 5.78
CA ASP A 79 6.03 2.81 5.43
C ASP A 79 5.19 1.76 4.69
N ILE A 80 4.24 2.25 3.88
CA ILE A 80 3.30 1.41 3.14
C ILE A 80 4.06 0.66 2.06
N SER A 81 4.04 -0.67 2.17
CA SER A 81 4.48 -1.57 1.12
C SER A 81 3.29 -2.39 0.65
N THR A 82 3.23 -2.62 -0.66
CA THR A 82 2.13 -3.34 -1.29
C THR A 82 2.70 -4.28 -2.32
N ARG A 83 2.32 -5.55 -2.24
CA ARG A 83 2.80 -6.61 -3.14
C ARG A 83 1.65 -7.55 -3.48
N THR A 84 1.71 -8.14 -4.66
CA THR A 84 0.80 -9.22 -5.01
C THR A 84 1.09 -10.47 -4.20
N THR A 85 0.06 -11.24 -3.89
CA THR A 85 0.16 -12.51 -3.18
C THR A 85 -0.82 -13.53 -3.78
N SER A 86 -0.85 -14.74 -3.22
CA SER A 86 -1.83 -15.77 -3.54
C SER A 86 -2.85 -15.94 -2.43
N VAL A 87 -4.09 -16.29 -2.82
CA VAL A 87 -5.21 -16.46 -1.88
C VAL A 87 -4.87 -17.50 -0.83
N GLY A 88 -4.75 -17.02 0.40
CA GLY A 88 -4.50 -17.81 1.59
C GLY A 88 -5.77 -18.41 2.19
N PRO A 89 -5.65 -19.29 3.19
CA PRO A 89 -6.81 -19.93 3.81
C PRO A 89 -7.81 -18.96 4.44
N ASP A 90 -7.32 -17.91 5.11
CA ASP A 90 -8.16 -16.89 5.72
C ASP A 90 -8.91 -16.08 4.67
N ASP A 91 -8.24 -15.77 3.55
CA ASP A 91 -8.84 -15.06 2.41
C ASP A 91 -9.89 -15.93 1.70
N GLU A 92 -9.64 -17.24 1.56
CA GLU A 92 -10.63 -18.19 1.05
C GLU A 92 -11.85 -18.31 1.95
N ALA A 93 -11.68 -18.23 3.28
CA ALA A 93 -12.79 -18.22 4.21
C ALA A 93 -13.62 -16.93 4.07
N ALA A 94 -12.97 -15.77 3.98
CA ALA A 94 -13.64 -14.49 3.76
C ALA A 94 -14.41 -14.45 2.43
N LEU A 95 -13.80 -14.91 1.34
CA LEU A 95 -14.46 -15.04 0.03
C LEU A 95 -15.72 -15.92 0.12
N ARG A 96 -15.61 -17.08 0.75
CA ARG A 96 -16.74 -18.01 0.91
C ARG A 96 -17.88 -17.39 1.70
N ASN A 97 -17.57 -16.65 2.77
CA ASN A 97 -18.57 -15.94 3.57
C ASN A 97 -19.29 -14.85 2.76
N ALA A 98 -18.61 -14.28 1.76
CA ALA A 98 -19.18 -13.34 0.80
C ALA A 98 -19.88 -14.01 -0.40
N GLY A 99 -19.97 -15.35 -0.44
CA GLY A 99 -20.55 -16.08 -1.57
C GLY A 99 -19.67 -16.12 -2.82
N LEU A 100 -18.37 -15.82 -2.67
CA LEU A 100 -17.39 -15.76 -3.74
C LEU A 100 -16.45 -16.98 -3.70
N THR A 101 -15.72 -17.18 -4.79
CA THR A 101 -14.73 -18.25 -4.91
C THR A 101 -13.38 -17.69 -5.35
N ARG A 102 -12.34 -18.52 -5.27
CA ARG A 102 -11.00 -18.15 -5.77
C ARG A 102 -11.01 -17.77 -7.25
N ALA A 103 -11.90 -18.36 -8.06
CA ALA A 103 -12.03 -18.03 -9.48
C ALA A 103 -12.60 -16.62 -9.71
N SER A 104 -13.20 -16.01 -8.70
CA SER A 104 -13.70 -14.63 -8.72
C SER A 104 -12.60 -13.61 -8.43
N VAL A 105 -11.38 -14.03 -8.06
CA VAL A 105 -10.26 -13.14 -7.74
C VAL A 105 -9.39 -12.94 -8.98
N ALA A 106 -9.26 -11.70 -9.42
CA ALA A 106 -8.32 -11.30 -10.46
C ALA A 106 -6.90 -11.16 -9.91
N THR A 107 -6.76 -10.43 -8.81
CA THR A 107 -5.47 -10.16 -8.15
C THR A 107 -5.69 -10.06 -6.65
N GLU A 108 -4.70 -10.45 -5.86
CA GLU A 108 -4.68 -10.19 -4.43
C GLU A 108 -3.47 -9.37 -4.03
N TRP A 109 -3.72 -8.39 -3.17
CA TRP A 109 -2.74 -7.46 -2.65
C TRP A 109 -2.58 -7.65 -1.15
N THR A 110 -1.36 -7.92 -0.72
CA THR A 110 -0.96 -7.71 0.68
C THR A 110 -0.43 -6.29 0.83
N VAL A 111 -1.06 -5.53 1.71
CA VAL A 111 -0.70 -4.17 2.11
C VAL A 111 -0.24 -4.23 3.56
N GLN A 112 0.95 -3.73 3.82
CA GLN A 112 1.50 -3.66 5.18
C GLN A 112 2.18 -2.32 5.39
N GLY A 113 2.23 -1.87 6.64
CA GLY A 113 2.89 -0.61 6.99
C GLY A 113 2.73 -0.28 8.46
N ALA A 114 2.92 0.99 8.79
CA ALA A 114 2.70 1.53 10.10
C ALA A 114 1.57 2.56 10.09
N VAL A 115 0.93 2.73 11.24
CA VAL A 115 -0.05 3.78 11.49
C VAL A 115 0.25 4.44 12.82
N SER A 116 0.44 5.75 12.79
CA SER A 116 0.52 6.59 13.98
C SER A 116 -0.87 7.09 14.36
N ILE A 117 -1.19 7.03 15.66
CA ILE A 117 -2.48 7.49 16.18
C ILE A 117 -2.18 8.61 17.18
N PRO A 118 -2.67 9.84 16.94
CA PRO A 118 -2.41 10.96 17.83
C PRO A 118 -3.22 10.87 19.14
N GLY A 119 -2.76 11.60 20.14
CA GLY A 119 -3.43 11.72 21.44
C GLY A 119 -3.09 10.61 22.43
N GLU A 120 -3.74 10.66 23.59
CA GLU A 120 -3.62 9.61 24.60
C GLU A 120 -4.51 8.42 24.22
N LEU A 121 -3.96 7.21 24.30
CA LEU A 121 -4.67 5.99 23.91
C LEU A 121 -5.07 5.21 25.16
N PRO A 122 -6.36 4.87 25.32
CA PRO A 122 -6.80 4.10 26.47
C PRO A 122 -6.19 2.70 26.42
N GLY A 123 -5.58 2.26 27.53
CA GLY A 123 -4.99 0.92 27.65
C GLY A 123 -5.89 -0.24 27.18
N PRO A 124 -7.21 -0.23 27.46
CA PRO A 124 -8.15 -1.22 26.95
C PRO A 124 -8.24 -1.33 25.42
N ALA A 125 -7.92 -0.26 24.67
CA ALA A 125 -7.94 -0.29 23.20
C ALA A 125 -6.79 -1.13 22.64
N ARG A 126 -5.76 -1.42 23.45
CA ARG A 126 -4.56 -2.16 23.04
C ARG A 126 -3.91 -1.57 21.79
N LEU A 127 -3.82 -0.24 21.74
CA LEU A 127 -3.17 0.52 20.69
C LEU A 127 -1.97 1.26 21.27
N GLY A 128 -0.86 1.23 20.56
CA GLY A 128 0.29 2.10 20.80
C GLY A 128 0.19 3.40 20.00
N PRO A 129 1.02 4.41 20.31
CA PRO A 129 1.09 5.64 19.51
C PRO A 129 1.51 5.37 18.05
N THR A 130 2.22 4.26 17.83
CA THR A 130 2.52 3.71 16.51
C THR A 130 2.20 2.22 16.54
N ASN A 131 1.43 1.75 15.56
CA ASN A 131 1.02 0.36 15.39
C ASN A 131 1.46 -0.12 14.01
N THR A 132 1.66 -1.42 13.87
CA THR A 132 1.93 -2.04 12.56
C THR A 132 0.69 -2.75 12.07
N PHE A 133 0.45 -2.72 10.77
CA PHE A 133 -0.69 -3.41 10.18
C PHE A 133 -0.29 -4.29 9.01
N VAL A 134 -1.06 -5.35 8.82
CA VAL A 134 -1.07 -6.19 7.61
C VAL A 134 -2.52 -6.35 7.20
N CYS A 135 -2.80 -6.15 5.92
CA CYS A 135 -4.11 -6.27 5.32
C CYS A 135 -4.01 -6.96 3.96
N ASN A 136 -4.92 -7.88 3.68
CA ASN A 136 -5.10 -8.43 2.34
C ASN A 136 -6.37 -7.85 1.73
N ALA A 137 -6.26 -7.43 0.48
CA ALA A 137 -7.37 -7.01 -0.34
C ALA A 137 -7.34 -7.77 -1.66
N VAL A 138 -8.48 -8.32 -2.06
CA VAL A 138 -8.68 -8.97 -3.34
C VAL A 138 -9.37 -8.00 -4.30
N VAL A 139 -8.86 -7.95 -5.53
CA VAL A 139 -9.53 -7.38 -6.69
C VAL A 139 -10.28 -8.51 -7.36
N LEU A 140 -11.59 -8.38 -7.45
CA LEU A 140 -12.46 -9.36 -8.07
C LEU A 140 -12.48 -9.19 -9.60
N THR A 141 -12.98 -10.20 -10.31
CA THR A 141 -13.09 -10.20 -11.77
C THR A 141 -14.13 -9.22 -12.31
N ASP A 142 -15.03 -8.70 -11.46
CA ASP A 142 -15.91 -7.57 -11.75
C ASP A 142 -15.28 -6.21 -11.38
N ASP A 143 -13.95 -6.22 -11.21
CA ASP A 143 -13.09 -5.15 -10.77
C ASP A 143 -13.31 -4.68 -9.32
N SER A 144 -14.32 -5.16 -8.59
CA SER A 144 -14.56 -4.67 -7.22
C SER A 144 -13.43 -5.06 -6.26
N VAL A 145 -13.19 -4.22 -5.23
CA VAL A 145 -12.12 -4.44 -4.25
C VAL A 145 -12.71 -4.78 -2.89
N MET A 146 -12.28 -5.91 -2.32
CA MET A 146 -12.74 -6.41 -1.03
C MET A 146 -11.55 -6.68 -0.10
N VAL A 147 -11.62 -6.19 1.14
CA VAL A 147 -10.65 -6.55 2.18
C VAL A 147 -11.05 -7.89 2.78
N THR A 148 -10.16 -8.88 2.70
CA THR A 148 -10.37 -10.25 3.19
C THR A 148 -9.74 -10.49 4.55
N TYR A 149 -8.64 -9.80 4.82
CA TYR A 149 -7.90 -9.94 6.06
C TYR A 149 -7.40 -8.58 6.53
N ARG A 150 -7.42 -8.35 7.84
CA ARG A 150 -6.70 -7.23 8.46
C ARG A 150 -6.24 -7.63 9.85
N LYS A 151 -5.07 -7.13 10.22
CA LYS A 151 -4.52 -7.25 11.56
C LYS A 151 -3.73 -6.00 11.90
N LEU A 152 -4.00 -5.48 13.09
CA LEU A 152 -3.33 -4.32 13.68
C LEU A 152 -2.69 -4.73 15.01
N ASN A 153 -1.38 -4.50 15.14
CA ASN A 153 -0.54 -4.84 16.29
C ASN A 153 0.04 -3.60 16.96
#